data_AF-A0AAV0X899-F1
#
_entry.id   AF-A0AAV0X899-F1
#
_cell.length_a   1.000
_cell.length_b   1.000
_cell.length_c   1.000
_cell.angle_alpha   90.00
_cell.angle_beta   90.00
_cell.angle_gamma   90.00
#
_symmetry.space_group_name_H-M   'P 1'
#
loop_
_entity.id
_entity.type
_entity.pdbx_description
1 polymer ?
#
loop_
_entity_poly.entity_id
_entity_poly.type
_entity_poly.pdbx_seq_one_letter_code
_entity_poly.pdbx_strand_id
1 'polypeptide(L)'
;MVPFQENEIQPHSKEENYNRIHKKTRSIIERVNGQLKGRFRCLIKHRMLHYRPQFVSLITIACCVLHNMCKQANLADLDLHEELDIEYERPIPMNVNEEIGRGRNSFHRLGQQIRSQIVNQLR
;
A
#
# COMPACT_ATOMS: atom_id res chain seq x y z
N MET A 1 8.26 -0.64 -0.83
CA MET A 1 9.57 -0.50 -0.16
C MET A 1 9.93 -1.84 0.44
N VAL A 2 11.12 -2.38 0.17
CA VAL A 2 11.49 -3.76 0.53
C VAL A 2 12.14 -3.77 1.91
N PRO A 3 11.72 -4.65 2.85
CA PRO A 3 12.39 -4.80 4.14
C PRO A 3 13.83 -5.32 3.97
N PHE A 4 14.66 -5.16 5.00
CA PHE A 4 15.98 -5.83 5.04
C PHE A 4 15.76 -7.34 5.19
N GLN A 5 16.67 -8.16 4.65
CA GLN A 5 16.56 -9.62 4.75
C GLN A 5 16.78 -10.05 6.21
N GLU A 6 15.82 -10.80 6.78
CA GLU A 6 15.87 -11.15 8.22
C GLU A 6 17.10 -11.95 8.61
N ASN A 7 17.63 -12.77 7.68
CA ASN A 7 18.82 -13.58 7.89
C ASN A 7 20.14 -12.77 7.91
N GLU A 8 20.12 -11.50 7.47
CA GLU A 8 21.29 -10.65 7.33
C GLU A 8 21.33 -9.52 8.38
N ILE A 9 20.28 -9.36 9.19
CA ILE A 9 20.14 -8.25 10.13
C ILE A 9 20.76 -8.60 11.47
N GLN A 10 21.60 -7.71 12.00
CA GLN A 10 22.15 -7.84 13.34
C GLN A 10 21.07 -7.53 14.39
N PRO A 11 20.96 -8.32 15.49
CA PRO A 11 20.06 -8.03 16.59
C PRO A 11 20.31 -6.64 17.18
N HIS A 12 19.25 -5.93 17.58
CA HIS A 12 19.28 -4.57 18.13
C HIS A 12 19.85 -3.50 17.20
N SER A 13 19.98 -3.80 15.90
CA SER A 13 20.38 -2.82 14.90
C SER A 13 19.24 -1.86 14.55
N LYS A 14 19.60 -0.71 13.97
CA LYS A 14 18.61 0.23 13.41
C LYS A 14 17.81 -0.39 12.26
N GLU A 15 18.38 -1.36 11.55
CA GLU A 15 17.71 -2.10 10.47
C GLU A 15 16.61 -3.04 11.01
N GLU A 16 16.87 -3.71 12.13
CA GLU A 16 15.84 -4.49 12.84
C GLU A 16 14.70 -3.58 13.31
N ASN A 17 15.05 -2.43 13.93
CA ASN A 17 14.07 -1.44 14.39
C ASN A 17 13.23 -0.92 13.21
N TYR A 18 13.87 -0.63 12.08
CA TYR A 18 13.19 -0.26 10.84
C TYR A 18 12.21 -1.35 10.39
N ASN A 19 12.66 -2.61 10.28
CA ASN A 19 11.81 -3.71 9.84
C ASN A 19 10.59 -3.90 10.75
N ARG A 20 10.78 -3.79 12.07
CA ARG A 20 9.70 -3.85 13.06
C ARG A 20 8.66 -2.74 12.86
N ILE A 21 9.12 -1.49 12.73
CA ILE A 21 8.23 -0.32 12.48
C ILE A 21 7.54 -0.45 11.12
N HIS A 22 8.27 -0.89 10.09
CA HIS A 22 7.75 -1.08 8.75
C HIS A 22 6.62 -2.12 8.72
N LYS A 23 6.83 -3.30 9.34
CA LYS A 23 5.80 -4.34 9.47
C LYS A 23 4.54 -3.82 10.16
N LYS A 24 4.70 -3.14 11.30
CA LYS A 24 3.57 -2.55 12.04
C LYS A 24 2.79 -1.54 11.19
N THR A 25 3.52 -0.65 10.51
CA THR A 25 2.92 0.37 9.64
C THR A 25 2.17 -0.27 8.48
N ARG A 26 2.78 -1.27 7.82
CA ARG A 26 2.16 -2.00 6.72
C ARG A 26 0.85 -2.66 7.15
N SER A 27 0.84 -3.35 8.29
CA SER A 27 -0.36 -4.01 8.82
C SER A 27 -1.52 -3.03 9.03
N ILE A 28 -1.23 -1.83 9.56
CA ILE A 28 -2.23 -0.77 9.73
C ILE A 28 -2.77 -0.30 8.38
N ILE A 29 -1.89 -0.02 7.42
CA ILE A 29 -2.28 0.46 6.08
C ILE A 29 -3.10 -0.59 5.32
N GLU A 30 -2.70 -1.86 5.38
CA GLU A 30 -3.44 -2.96 4.76
C GLU A 30 -4.84 -3.08 5.35
N ARG A 31 -4.97 -3.02 6.68
CA ARG A 31 -6.27 -3.04 7.36
C ARG A 31 -7.15 -1.84 7.01
N VAL A 32 -6.58 -0.63 6.91
CA VAL A 32 -7.33 0.58 6.50
C VAL A 32 -7.78 0.47 5.05
N ASN A 33 -6.91 -0.02 4.16
CA ASN A 33 -7.28 -0.25 2.76
C ASN A 33 -8.40 -1.27 2.62
N GLY A 34 -8.38 -2.35 3.41
CA GLY A 34 -9.48 -3.32 3.47
C GLY A 34 -10.80 -2.66 3.87
N GLN A 35 -10.80 -1.92 4.98
CA GLN A 35 -11.99 -1.21 5.47
C GLN A 35 -12.53 -0.17 4.46
N LEU A 36 -11.64 0.57 3.79
CA LEU A 36 -12.04 1.55 2.77
C LEU A 36 -12.69 0.87 1.56
N LYS A 37 -12.11 -0.22 1.05
CA LYS A 37 -12.66 -0.98 -0.08
C LYS A 37 -13.98 -1.67 0.29
N GLY A 38 -14.08 -2.21 1.50
CA GLY A 38 -15.30 -2.83 2.03
C GLY A 38 -16.45 -1.82 2.14
N ARG A 39 -16.17 -0.63 2.68
CA ARG A 39 -17.17 0.44 2.82
C ARG A 39 -17.52 1.14 1.51
N PHE A 40 -16.51 1.41 0.66
CA PHE A 40 -16.68 2.16 -0.59
C PHE A 40 -16.32 1.30 -1.80
N ARG A 41 -17.34 0.63 -2.35
CA ARG A 41 -17.21 -0.26 -3.53
C ARG A 41 -16.59 0.43 -4.76
N CYS A 42 -16.63 1.76 -4.85
CA CYS A 42 -15.96 2.53 -5.91
C CYS A 42 -14.43 2.46 -5.87
N LEU A 43 -13.83 1.95 -4.79
CA LEU A 43 -12.39 1.75 -4.66
C LEU A 43 -11.94 0.32 -5.04
N ILE A 44 -12.87 -0.58 -5.38
CA ILE A 44 -12.57 -1.97 -5.75
C ILE A 44 -12.06 -2.03 -7.19
N LYS A 45 -11.05 -2.86 -7.43
CA LYS A 45 -10.38 -3.04 -8.73
C LYS A 45 -11.36 -3.41 -9.86
N HIS A 46 -12.35 -4.26 -9.57
CA HIS A 46 -13.39 -4.66 -10.54
C HIS A 46 -14.30 -3.50 -10.98
N ARG A 47 -14.34 -2.40 -10.20
CA ARG A 47 -15.07 -1.17 -10.53
C ARG A 47 -14.09 -0.06 -10.87
N MET A 48 -13.12 -0.36 -11.76
CA MET A 48 -12.10 0.58 -12.19
C MET A 48 -12.70 1.95 -12.42
N LEU A 49 -12.21 2.92 -11.66
CA LEU A 49 -12.55 4.31 -11.83
C LEU A 49 -11.98 4.75 -13.18
N HIS A 50 -12.82 4.82 -14.23
CA HIS A 50 -12.46 5.30 -15.57
C HIS A 50 -12.26 6.83 -15.59
N TYR A 51 -11.57 7.35 -14.58
CA TYR A 51 -11.23 8.75 -14.41
C TYR A 51 -9.73 8.94 -14.54
N ARG A 52 -9.32 10.17 -14.86
CA ARG A 52 -7.90 10.54 -14.83
C ARG A 52 -7.35 10.33 -13.41
N PRO A 53 -6.06 9.95 -13.24
CA PRO A 53 -5.47 9.69 -11.93
C PRO A 53 -5.66 10.82 -10.89
N GLN A 54 -5.70 12.07 -11.36
CA GLN A 54 -5.96 13.24 -10.52
C GLN A 54 -7.36 13.18 -9.87
N PHE A 55 -8.39 12.81 -10.65
CA PHE A 55 -9.76 12.66 -10.14
C PHE A 55 -9.92 11.43 -9.26
N VAL A 56 -9.26 10.32 -9.59
CA VAL A 56 -9.23 9.12 -8.73
C VAL A 56 -8.70 9.48 -7.34
N SER A 57 -7.65 10.29 -7.28
CA SER A 57 -7.06 10.75 -6.02
C SER A 57 -8.07 11.57 -5.19
N LEU A 58 -8.87 12.44 -5.82
CA LEU A 58 -9.94 13.19 -5.15
C LEU A 58 -11.04 12.28 -4.59
N ILE A 59 -11.44 11.25 -5.36
CA ILE A 59 -12.41 10.24 -4.90
C ILE A 59 -11.85 9.50 -3.68
N THR A 60 -10.58 9.08 -3.72
CA THR A 60 -9.93 8.43 -2.59
C THR A 60 -9.90 9.32 -1.35
N ILE A 61 -9.56 10.60 -1.50
CA ILE A 61 -9.57 11.57 -0.38
C ILE A 61 -10.97 11.70 0.21
N ALA A 62 -12.00 11.86 -0.63
CA ALA A 62 -13.38 11.93 -0.17
C ALA A 62 -13.80 10.67 0.62
N CYS A 63 -13.41 9.48 0.14
CA CYS A 63 -13.65 8.22 0.86
C CYS A 63 -12.96 8.20 2.24
N CYS A 64 -11.71 8.70 2.33
CA CYS A 64 -11.00 8.79 3.61
C CYS A 64 -11.70 9.75 4.60
N VAL A 65 -12.15 10.91 4.13
CA VAL A 65 -12.89 11.88 4.97
C VAL A 65 -14.19 11.26 5.48
N LEU A 66 -14.98 10.67 4.58
CA LEU A 66 -16.24 10.01 4.94
C LEU A 66 -16.02 8.81 5.88
N HIS A 67 -14.95 8.04 5.68
CA HIS A 67 -14.57 6.96 6.59
C HIS A 67 -14.33 7.51 8.00
N ASN A 68 -13.54 8.56 8.14
CA ASN A 68 -13.23 9.16 9.44
C ASN A 68 -14.49 9.68 10.13
N MET A 69 -15.41 10.31 9.39
CA MET A 69 -16.71 10.72 9.93
C MET A 69 -17.52 9.52 10.44
N CYS A 70 -17.54 8.41 9.69
CA CYS A 70 -18.21 7.18 10.13
C CYS A 70 -17.58 6.61 11.42
N LYS A 71 -16.25 6.61 11.52
CA LYS A 71 -15.53 6.16 12.73
C LYS A 71 -15.85 7.04 13.94
N GLN A 72 -15.89 8.36 13.77
CA GLN A 72 -16.26 9.32 14.81
C GLN A 72 -17.71 9.12 15.29
N ALA A 73 -18.61 8.79 14.37
CA ALA A 73 -20.00 8.46 14.68
C ALA A 73 -20.19 7.03 15.21
N ASN A 74 -19.12 6.27 15.47
CA ASN A 74 -19.15 4.87 15.88
C ASN A 74 -20.00 3.97 14.98
N LEU A 75 -20.07 4.30 13.69
CA LEU A 75 -20.76 3.44 12.72
C LEU A 75 -19.93 2.18 12.51
N ALA A 76 -20.61 1.03 12.52
CA ALA A 76 -19.98 -0.26 12.28
C ALA A 76 -19.19 -0.23 10.97
N ASP A 77 -18.04 -0.90 10.97
CA ASP A 77 -17.32 -1.17 9.73
C ASP A 77 -18.12 -2.18 8.93
N LEU A 78 -18.50 -1.77 7.72
CA LEU A 78 -19.13 -2.65 6.74
C LEU A 78 -18.04 -3.55 6.18
N ASP A 79 -17.75 -4.64 6.90
CA ASP A 79 -16.91 -5.70 6.39
C ASP A 79 -17.76 -6.52 5.41
N LEU A 80 -17.93 -6.00 4.20
CA LEU A 80 -18.54 -6.75 3.12
C LEU A 80 -17.55 -7.83 2.67
N HIS A 81 -17.46 -8.91 3.44
CA HIS A 81 -16.65 -10.10 3.14
C HIS A 81 -17.20 -10.93 1.96
N GLU A 82 -18.17 -10.43 1.20
CA GLU A 82 -18.67 -11.08 -0.01
C GLU A 82 -18.32 -10.24 -1.24
N GLU A 83 -17.08 -10.42 -1.65
CA GLU A 83 -16.69 -10.85 -2.99
C GLU A 83 -15.24 -11.26 -2.78
N LEU A 84 -14.96 -12.57 -2.82
CA LEU A 84 -13.59 -13.05 -2.94
C LEU A 84 -13.02 -12.30 -4.15
N ASP A 85 -12.16 -11.30 -3.92
CA ASP A 85 -11.18 -10.82 -4.89
C ASP A 85 -10.30 -12.06 -5.16
N ILE A 86 -10.82 -13.04 -5.90
CA ILE A 86 -10.01 -14.09 -6.51
C ILE A 86 -9.16 -13.31 -7.49
N GLU A 87 -7.98 -12.95 -7.01
CA GLU A 87 -6.93 -12.33 -7.77
C GLU A 87 -6.45 -13.37 -8.78
N TYR A 88 -7.23 -13.57 -9.85
CA TYR A 88 -6.65 -14.02 -11.10
C TYR A 88 -5.73 -12.88 -11.52
N GLU A 89 -4.49 -12.93 -11.06
CA GLU A 89 -3.36 -12.34 -11.76
C GLU A 89 -3.42 -12.89 -13.19
N ARG A 90 -4.22 -12.26 -14.06
CA ARG A 90 -4.00 -12.47 -15.49
C ARG A 90 -2.58 -11.98 -15.72
N PRO A 91 -1.66 -12.84 -16.18
CA PRO A 91 -0.32 -12.41 -16.50
C PRO A 91 -0.47 -11.22 -17.43
N ILE A 92 0.01 -10.05 -17.00
CA ILE A 92 0.10 -8.90 -17.90
C ILE A 92 0.97 -9.39 -19.04
N PRO A 93 0.48 -9.42 -20.31
CA PRO A 93 1.30 -9.84 -21.43
C PRO A 93 2.57 -9.01 -21.38
N MET A 94 3.69 -9.69 -21.17
CA MET A 94 4.97 -9.07 -20.85
C MET A 94 5.56 -8.50 -22.15
N ASN A 95 4.94 -7.43 -22.66
CA ASN A 95 5.48 -6.62 -23.73
C ASN A 95 5.17 -5.13 -23.48
N VAL A 96 5.59 -4.66 -22.31
CA VAL A 96 5.62 -3.23 -21.98
C VAL A 96 7.08 -2.79 -21.96
N ASN A 97 7.51 -2.25 -23.10
CA ASN A 97 8.72 -1.47 -23.40
C ASN A 97 9.90 -1.53 -22.42
N GLU A 98 11.10 -1.77 -22.96
CA GLU A 98 12.41 -1.70 -22.30
C GLU A 98 12.62 -0.47 -21.38
N GLU A 99 11.86 0.62 -21.57
CA GLU A 99 11.85 1.80 -20.71
C GLU A 99 11.35 1.54 -19.27
N ILE A 100 10.36 0.64 -19.07
CA ILE A 100 9.88 0.29 -17.71
C ILE A 100 10.93 -0.56 -16.98
N GLY A 101 11.75 -1.33 -17.69
CA GLY A 101 12.86 -2.10 -17.10
C GLY A 101 13.94 -1.21 -16.52
N ARG A 102 14.31 -0.12 -17.22
CA ARG A 102 15.22 0.91 -16.71
C ARG A 102 14.63 1.65 -15.51
N GLY A 103 13.33 1.98 -15.57
CA GLY A 103 12.58 2.57 -14.46
C GLY A 103 12.50 1.67 -13.22
N ARG A 104 12.24 0.38 -13.38
CA ARG A 104 12.17 -0.57 -12.25
C ARG A 104 13.48 -0.64 -11.47
N ASN A 105 14.61 -0.67 -12.17
CA ASN A 105 15.93 -0.65 -11.55
C ASN A 105 16.21 0.68 -10.83
N SER A 106 15.75 1.81 -11.38
CA SER A 106 15.92 3.12 -10.73
C SER A 106 15.00 3.29 -9.52
N PHE A 107 13.75 2.85 -9.58
CA PHE A 107 12.82 2.87 -8.44
C PHE A 107 13.26 1.94 -7.31
N HIS A 108 13.82 0.77 -7.64
CA HIS A 108 14.37 -0.14 -6.65
C HIS A 108 15.52 0.54 -5.88
N ARG A 109 16.48 1.15 -6.59
CA ARG A 109 17.60 1.88 -5.99
C ARG A 109 17.13 3.08 -5.16
N LEU A 110 16.17 3.86 -5.67
CA LEU A 110 15.59 4.98 -4.93
C LEU A 110 14.91 4.49 -3.63
N GLY A 111 14.18 3.40 -3.70
CA GLY A 111 13.56 2.78 -2.53
C GLY A 111 14.58 2.33 -1.49
N GLN A 112 15.72 1.78 -1.92
CA GLN A 112 16.84 1.45 -1.04
C GLN A 112 17.45 2.70 -0.41
N GLN A 113 17.66 3.77 -1.18
CA GLN A 113 18.22 5.03 -0.67
C GLN A 113 17.32 5.68 0.40
N ILE A 114 16.02 5.78 0.12
CA ILE A 114 15.03 6.30 1.08
C ILE A 114 15.03 5.45 2.35
N ARG A 115 15.11 4.11 2.20
CA ARG A 115 15.20 3.20 3.35
C ARG A 115 16.43 3.47 4.20
N SER A 116 17.60 3.57 3.59
CA SER A 116 18.85 3.86 4.31
C SER A 116 18.78 5.22 5.02
N GLN A 117 18.19 6.24 4.40
CA GLN A 117 17.96 7.55 5.03
C GLN A 117 17.07 7.43 6.27
N ILE A 118 15.95 6.70 6.18
CA ILE A 118 15.04 6.50 7.31
C ILE A 118 15.76 5.75 8.45
N VAL A 119 16.48 4.67 8.12
CA VAL A 119 17.24 3.88 9.12
C VAL A 119 18.23 4.76 9.88
N ASN A 120 18.94 5.66 9.19
CA ASN A 120 19.90 6.56 9.84
C ASN A 120 19.24 7.54 10.83
N GLN A 121 17.99 7.91 10.56
CA GLN A 121 17.19 8.80 11.42
C GLN A 121 16.52 8.08 12.60
N LEU A 122 16.47 6.75 12.60
CA LEU A 122 15.94 5.99 13.74
C LEU A 122 16.86 6.16 14.95
N ARG A 123 16.23 6.46 16.09
CA ARG A 123 16.88 6.52 17.41
C ARG A 123 17.09 5.12 17.96
#